data_AF-A0A0N1ENF2-F1
#
_entry.id   AF-A0A0N1ENF2-F1
#
_cell.length_a   1.000
_cell.length_b   1.000
_cell.length_c   1.000
_cell.angle_alpha   90.00
_cell.angle_beta   90.00
_cell.angle_gamma   90.00
#
_symmetry.space_group_name_H-M   'P 1'
#
loop_
_entity.id
_entity.type
_entity.pdbx_description
1 polymer ?
#
loop_
_entity_poly.entity_id
_entity_poly.type
_entity_poly.pdbx_seq_one_letter_code
_entity_poly.pdbx_strand_id
1 'polypeptide(L)'
;MTLLNDQFFDSLGSSIKDTLEADTLPPACYTDEEFHHFEKAALFEHEWLCVGRAEWLEKPGDFFTVTRADEPIIVTKTRDGTVKALSAVCQHRAMLVAEGHGNARAFVCPYHHWTYDLDGTLVGAPAMNRTCNFDKKAASLPEIRHEIWHGFVFINLDPEAEPLTPRLSGLEDVVANYDFANLRGPRPEEATVFPWNWKVMLENNNDGYHASRLHAGPLHDFIPSGLATFPEVPEDSAGYYRLNGTLHKNAAFNATQKSVFPVFPKLTEEEQNRLLFVNLPPSLSLVVLNDTVLYLIMDPRSAQSHALTIGTLMVPEAMDDPLFELKMKMNDTAVEEIVSQDFHVDELVQQGLRSKFAPRGRYSWQEGAQRLLNVWLVERYRREWDRRRGPQKPLAAPVTRLRA
;
A
#
# COMPACT_ATOMS: atom_id res chain seq x y z
N MET A 1 13.70 -12.70 26.64
CA MET A 1 12.31 -12.27 26.88
C MET A 1 11.75 -11.87 25.52
N THR A 2 10.54 -12.29 25.17
CA THR A 2 9.88 -11.87 23.93
C THR A 2 9.63 -10.36 23.97
N LEU A 3 9.78 -9.69 22.83
CA LEU A 3 9.39 -8.30 22.66
C LEU A 3 7.88 -8.14 22.87
N LEU A 4 7.10 -9.12 22.42
CA LEU A 4 5.64 -9.08 22.39
C LEU A 4 5.07 -9.39 23.78
N ASN A 5 4.64 -8.35 24.48
CA ASN A 5 4.00 -8.44 25.80
C ASN A 5 3.03 -7.27 26.01
N ASP A 6 2.19 -7.36 27.04
CA ASP A 6 1.19 -6.32 27.34
C ASP A 6 1.82 -4.93 27.49
N GLN A 7 2.97 -4.81 28.15
CA GLN A 7 3.66 -3.53 28.32
C GLN A 7 4.06 -2.91 26.97
N PHE A 8 4.52 -3.71 26.01
CA PHE A 8 4.86 -3.23 24.67
C PHE A 8 3.63 -2.68 23.94
N PHE A 9 2.53 -3.43 23.90
CA PHE A 9 1.29 -2.99 23.21
C PHE A 9 0.57 -1.84 23.93
N ASP A 10 0.62 -1.79 25.25
CA ASP A 10 0.14 -0.65 26.05
C ASP A 10 0.93 0.61 25.69
N SER A 11 2.24 0.48 25.49
CA SER A 11 3.11 1.61 25.14
C SER A 11 2.77 2.26 23.79
N LEU A 12 2.09 1.54 22.87
CA LEU A 12 1.63 2.08 21.60
C LEU A 12 0.54 3.16 21.78
N GLY A 13 -0.10 3.22 22.95
CA GLY A 13 -1.09 4.25 23.27
C GLY A 13 -0.55 5.67 23.22
N SER A 14 0.76 5.86 23.39
CA SER A 14 1.41 7.16 23.21
C SER A 14 1.43 7.63 21.76
N SER A 15 1.40 6.71 20.79
CA SER A 15 1.50 7.01 19.36
C SER A 15 0.18 7.41 18.70
N ILE A 16 -0.93 7.28 19.42
CA ILE A 16 -2.28 7.61 18.95
C ILE A 16 -2.92 8.80 19.69
N LYS A 17 -2.15 9.48 20.54
CA LYS A 17 -2.58 10.76 21.15
C LYS A 17 -2.76 11.83 20.08
N ASP A 18 -3.28 13.00 20.46
CA ASP A 18 -3.24 14.19 19.60
C ASP A 18 -1.82 14.43 19.06
N THR A 19 -1.68 14.97 17.85
CA THR A 19 -0.39 15.10 17.16
C THR A 19 0.66 15.82 18.01
N LEU A 20 0.27 16.88 18.73
CA LEU A 20 1.18 17.62 19.62
C LEU A 20 1.63 16.80 20.83
N GLU A 21 0.83 15.80 21.18
CA GLU A 21 0.99 14.92 22.31
C GLU A 21 1.53 13.52 21.97
N ALA A 22 1.66 13.19 20.68
CA ALA A 22 1.98 11.85 20.20
C ALA A 22 3.49 11.58 20.10
N ASP A 23 3.86 10.33 20.38
CA ASP A 23 5.20 9.79 20.17
C ASP A 23 5.26 8.94 18.89
N THR A 24 6.42 8.84 18.25
CA THR A 24 6.65 7.85 17.20
C THR A 24 6.40 6.42 17.71
N LEU A 25 6.15 5.48 16.80
CA LEU A 25 6.14 4.06 17.18
C LEU A 25 7.50 3.67 17.80
N PRO A 26 7.52 2.64 18.69
CA PRO A 26 8.78 2.11 19.18
C PRO A 26 9.71 1.71 18.03
N PRO A 27 11.03 1.95 18.13
CA PRO A 27 12.00 1.54 17.09
C PRO A 27 11.89 0.07 16.70
N ALA A 28 11.55 -0.80 17.66
CA ALA A 28 11.33 -2.22 17.43
C ALA A 28 10.24 -2.52 16.38
N CYS A 29 9.25 -1.65 16.20
CA CYS A 29 8.24 -1.79 15.14
C CYS A 29 8.82 -1.71 13.72
N TYR A 30 10.05 -1.20 13.57
CA TYR A 30 10.73 -0.99 12.29
C TYR A 30 11.99 -1.84 12.13
N THR A 31 12.39 -2.62 13.13
CA THR A 31 13.67 -3.33 13.11
C THR A 31 13.59 -4.76 13.63
N ASP A 32 12.58 -5.09 14.43
CA ASP A 32 12.50 -6.38 15.10
C ASP A 32 11.75 -7.42 14.25
N GLU A 33 12.40 -8.55 14.00
CA GLU A 33 11.82 -9.64 13.20
C GLU A 33 10.65 -10.34 13.92
N GLU A 34 10.65 -10.43 15.26
CA GLU A 34 9.51 -10.97 16.01
C GLU A 34 8.28 -10.08 15.81
N PHE A 35 8.47 -8.76 15.83
CA PHE A 35 7.41 -7.81 15.49
C PHE A 35 6.97 -7.90 14.03
N HIS A 36 7.87 -8.06 13.07
CA HIS A 36 7.48 -8.18 11.67
C HIS A 36 6.63 -9.44 11.39
N HIS A 37 6.98 -10.58 11.97
CA HIS A 37 6.14 -11.78 11.87
C HIS A 37 4.77 -11.59 12.54
N PHE A 38 4.71 -10.83 13.64
CA PHE A 38 3.45 -10.42 14.24
C PHE A 38 2.65 -9.48 13.31
N GLU A 39 3.30 -8.47 12.74
CA GLU A 39 2.72 -7.47 11.84
C GLU A 39 2.13 -8.11 10.58
N LYS A 40 2.80 -9.15 10.04
CA LYS A 40 2.28 -9.92 8.91
C LYS A 40 0.89 -10.51 9.20
N ALA A 41 0.73 -11.17 10.34
CA ALA A 41 -0.54 -11.74 10.76
C ALA A 41 -1.52 -10.71 11.35
N ALA A 42 -1.06 -9.51 11.71
CA ALA A 42 -1.94 -8.43 12.15
C ALA A 42 -2.52 -7.63 10.98
N LEU A 43 -1.76 -7.51 9.89
CA LEU A 43 -2.02 -6.62 8.76
C LEU A 43 -2.04 -7.36 7.43
N PHE A 44 -0.90 -7.88 6.98
CA PHE A 44 -0.72 -8.30 5.58
C PHE A 44 -1.60 -9.49 5.18
N GLU A 45 -1.97 -10.33 6.16
CA GLU A 45 -2.85 -11.48 5.95
C GLU A 45 -4.34 -11.13 6.05
N HIS A 46 -4.71 -9.97 6.60
CA HIS A 46 -6.11 -9.62 6.91
C HIS A 46 -6.59 -8.28 6.34
N GLU A 47 -5.70 -7.42 5.87
CA GLU A 47 -6.03 -6.14 5.24
C GLU A 47 -5.91 -6.19 3.72
N TRP A 48 -6.58 -5.24 3.08
CA TRP A 48 -6.60 -5.13 1.63
C TRP A 48 -5.26 -4.60 1.10
N LEU A 49 -4.59 -5.40 0.25
CA LEU A 49 -3.28 -5.08 -0.33
C LEU A 49 -3.40 -4.71 -1.81
N CYS A 50 -2.96 -3.52 -2.18
CA CYS A 50 -2.82 -3.12 -3.57
C CYS A 50 -1.70 -3.94 -4.24
N VAL A 51 -2.02 -4.51 -5.41
CA VAL A 51 -1.11 -5.38 -6.17
C VAL A 51 -0.80 -4.88 -7.57
N GLY A 52 -1.51 -3.85 -8.02
CA GLY A 52 -1.32 -3.30 -9.36
C GLY A 52 -2.54 -2.57 -9.85
N ARG A 53 -2.62 -2.39 -11.16
CA ARG A 53 -3.76 -1.73 -11.82
C ARG A 53 -4.47 -2.66 -12.79
N ALA A 54 -5.79 -2.50 -12.88
CA ALA A 54 -6.64 -3.27 -13.77
C ALA A 54 -6.33 -2.99 -15.25
N GLU A 55 -5.81 -1.80 -15.56
CA GLU A 55 -5.37 -1.44 -16.93
C GLU A 55 -4.17 -2.25 -17.41
N TRP A 56 -3.42 -2.87 -16.49
CA TRP A 56 -2.35 -3.81 -16.85
C TRP A 56 -2.89 -5.12 -17.46
N LEU A 57 -4.21 -5.29 -17.44
CA LEU A 57 -4.97 -6.41 -17.98
C LEU A 57 -5.92 -5.91 -19.09
N GLU A 58 -5.36 -5.49 -20.22
CA GLU A 58 -6.15 -4.90 -21.31
C GLU A 58 -7.06 -5.93 -21.98
N LYS A 59 -6.50 -7.09 -22.32
CA LYS A 59 -7.14 -8.13 -23.13
C LYS A 59 -7.46 -9.36 -22.28
N PRO A 60 -8.53 -10.11 -22.61
CA PRO A 60 -8.75 -11.43 -22.04
C PRO A 60 -7.50 -12.32 -22.19
N GLY A 61 -7.14 -13.02 -21.11
CA GLY A 61 -5.91 -13.80 -21.01
C GLY A 61 -4.71 -13.03 -20.46
N ASP A 62 -4.75 -11.70 -20.40
CA ASP A 62 -3.69 -10.94 -19.77
C ASP A 62 -3.58 -11.33 -18.29
N PHE A 63 -2.35 -11.42 -17.80
CA PHE A 63 -2.04 -11.69 -16.42
C PHE A 63 -0.75 -11.01 -15.98
N PHE A 64 -0.61 -10.82 -14.67
CA PHE A 64 0.65 -10.54 -14.02
C PHE A 64 0.72 -11.30 -12.69
N THR A 65 1.94 -11.58 -12.24
CA THR A 65 2.19 -12.25 -10.96
C THR A 65 2.77 -11.30 -9.94
N VAL A 66 2.38 -11.48 -8.68
CA VAL A 66 2.97 -10.77 -7.54
C VAL A 66 3.16 -11.75 -6.38
N THR A 67 4.00 -11.36 -5.42
CA THR A 67 4.05 -12.01 -4.12
C THR A 67 3.63 -11.00 -3.08
N ARG A 68 2.72 -11.37 -2.17
CA ARG A 68 2.29 -10.53 -1.05
C ARG A 68 2.19 -11.39 0.21
N ALA A 69 2.79 -10.93 1.31
CA ALA A 69 2.84 -11.70 2.55
C ALA A 69 3.32 -13.15 2.33
N ASP A 70 4.36 -13.33 1.50
CA ASP A 70 4.92 -14.62 1.08
C ASP A 70 4.00 -15.52 0.22
N GLU A 71 2.80 -15.07 -0.13
CA GLU A 71 1.88 -15.80 -1.01
C GLU A 71 2.09 -15.40 -2.49
N PRO A 72 2.39 -16.35 -3.39
CA PRO A 72 2.52 -16.08 -4.82
C PRO A 72 1.14 -16.10 -5.50
N ILE A 73 0.87 -15.06 -6.27
CA ILE A 73 -0.48 -14.71 -6.74
C ILE A 73 -0.44 -14.41 -8.24
N ILE A 74 -1.48 -14.83 -8.94
CA ILE A 74 -1.79 -14.43 -10.31
C ILE A 74 -2.97 -13.49 -10.26
N VAL A 75 -2.83 -12.31 -10.87
CA VAL A 75 -3.96 -11.47 -11.22
C VAL A 75 -4.16 -11.60 -12.72
N THR A 76 -5.36 -12.00 -13.15
CA THR A 76 -5.66 -12.29 -14.56
C THR A 76 -7.00 -11.71 -14.97
N LYS A 77 -7.11 -11.36 -16.26
CA LYS A 77 -8.40 -11.13 -16.90
C LYS A 77 -8.86 -12.39 -17.61
N THR A 78 -9.98 -12.92 -17.17
CA THR A 78 -10.62 -14.11 -17.71
C THR A 78 -11.14 -13.87 -19.14
N ARG A 79 -11.63 -14.95 -19.77
CA ARG A 79 -12.22 -14.89 -21.13
C ARG A 79 -13.48 -14.03 -21.21
N ASP A 80 -14.26 -13.94 -20.13
CA ASP A 80 -15.45 -13.11 -20.06
C ASP A 80 -15.15 -11.64 -19.69
N GLY A 81 -13.87 -11.30 -19.50
CA GLY A 81 -13.41 -9.94 -19.22
C GLY A 81 -13.41 -9.58 -17.74
N THR A 82 -13.75 -10.50 -16.84
CA THR A 82 -13.65 -10.29 -15.39
C THR A 82 -12.20 -10.39 -14.91
N VAL A 83 -11.84 -9.62 -13.88
CA VAL A 83 -10.55 -9.76 -13.20
C VAL A 83 -10.69 -10.85 -12.14
N LYS A 84 -9.64 -11.65 -11.95
CA LYS A 84 -9.52 -12.65 -10.89
C LYS A 84 -8.15 -12.54 -10.23
N ALA A 85 -8.10 -12.77 -8.93
CA ALA A 85 -6.88 -13.04 -8.19
C ALA A 85 -6.87 -14.50 -7.75
N LEU A 86 -5.83 -15.25 -8.09
CA LEU A 86 -5.71 -16.68 -7.86
C LEU A 86 -4.38 -16.99 -7.19
N SER A 87 -4.31 -18.03 -6.37
CA SER A 87 -3.02 -18.59 -5.97
C SER A 87 -2.24 -19.05 -7.20
N ALA A 88 -0.96 -18.68 -7.31
CA ALA A 88 -0.08 -19.16 -8.37
C ALA A 88 0.39 -20.61 -8.17
N VAL A 89 -0.01 -21.26 -7.07
CA VAL A 89 0.51 -22.54 -6.60
C VAL A 89 -0.30 -23.70 -7.16
N CYS A 90 0.34 -24.54 -7.98
CA CYS A 90 -0.26 -25.77 -8.49
C CYS A 90 -0.67 -26.70 -7.34
N GLN A 91 -1.95 -27.09 -7.32
CA GLN A 91 -2.54 -27.98 -6.31
C GLN A 91 -2.03 -29.43 -6.36
N HIS A 92 -1.13 -29.78 -7.29
CA HIS A 92 -0.50 -31.10 -7.32
C HIS A 92 0.73 -31.16 -6.39
N ARG A 93 1.76 -30.37 -6.67
CA ARG A 93 3.05 -30.38 -5.96
C ARG A 93 3.66 -28.98 -5.82
N ALA A 94 2.80 -27.99 -5.64
CA ALA A 94 3.14 -26.60 -5.31
C ALA A 94 4.03 -25.84 -6.31
N MET A 95 4.20 -26.36 -7.54
CA MET A 95 4.91 -25.62 -8.59
C MET A 95 4.15 -24.35 -8.96
N LEU A 96 4.85 -23.24 -9.17
CA LEU A 96 4.24 -22.03 -9.72
C LEU A 96 3.77 -22.28 -11.15
N VAL A 97 2.53 -21.87 -11.45
CA VAL A 97 1.91 -22.11 -12.77
C VAL A 97 2.06 -20.93 -13.73
N ALA A 98 2.55 -19.79 -13.26
CA ALA A 98 2.85 -18.60 -14.03
C ALA A 98 3.94 -17.77 -13.32
N GLU A 99 4.68 -16.97 -14.10
CA GLU A 99 5.71 -16.04 -13.63
C GLU A 99 5.66 -14.78 -14.50
N GLY A 100 6.02 -13.62 -13.92
CA GLY A 100 6.10 -12.34 -14.62
C GLY A 100 4.72 -11.83 -15.07
N HIS A 101 4.62 -11.39 -16.33
CA HIS A 101 3.37 -10.94 -16.92
C HIS A 101 3.28 -11.37 -18.39
N GLY A 102 2.07 -11.46 -18.93
CA GLY A 102 1.87 -11.86 -20.30
C GLY A 102 0.41 -12.09 -20.65
N ASN A 103 0.16 -12.79 -21.76
CA ASN A 103 -1.16 -13.23 -22.18
C ASN A 103 -1.17 -14.76 -22.29
N ALA A 104 -2.11 -15.41 -21.60
CA ALA A 104 -2.24 -16.85 -21.55
C ALA A 104 -3.67 -17.29 -21.93
N ARG A 105 -3.77 -18.47 -22.55
CA ARG A 105 -5.07 -19.13 -22.79
C ARG A 105 -5.53 -19.99 -21.61
N ALA A 106 -4.57 -20.45 -20.81
CA ALA A 106 -4.70 -21.30 -19.62
C ALA A 106 -3.35 -21.29 -18.88
N PHE A 107 -3.35 -21.56 -17.57
CA PHE A 107 -2.12 -21.72 -16.80
C PHE A 107 -1.71 -23.20 -16.79
N VAL A 108 -0.59 -23.51 -17.44
CA VAL A 108 -0.09 -24.89 -17.56
C VAL A 108 1.09 -25.07 -16.63
N CYS A 109 0.91 -25.89 -15.59
CA CYS A 109 1.96 -26.22 -14.64
C CYS A 109 3.16 -26.85 -15.39
N PRO A 110 4.36 -26.26 -15.33
CA PRO A 110 5.52 -26.74 -16.09
C PRO A 110 6.04 -28.09 -15.58
N TYR A 111 5.62 -28.53 -14.39
CA TYR A 111 6.11 -29.77 -13.80
C TYR A 111 5.42 -31.01 -14.37
N HIS A 112 4.09 -31.05 -14.38
CA HIS A 112 3.32 -32.24 -14.79
C HIS A 112 2.16 -31.91 -15.74
N HIS A 113 2.12 -30.68 -16.28
CA HIS A 113 1.09 -30.21 -17.21
C HIS A 113 -0.35 -30.29 -16.67
N TRP A 114 -0.53 -30.14 -15.35
CA TRP A 114 -1.83 -29.77 -14.83
C TRP A 114 -2.22 -28.41 -15.39
N THR A 115 -3.39 -28.33 -16.01
CA THR A 115 -3.83 -27.17 -16.79
C THR A 115 -5.06 -26.57 -16.12
N TYR A 116 -4.94 -25.29 -15.78
CA TYR A 116 -5.98 -24.50 -15.14
C TYR A 116 -6.54 -23.49 -16.14
N ASP A 117 -7.86 -23.30 -16.20
CA ASP A 117 -8.43 -22.18 -16.94
C ASP A 117 -8.12 -20.85 -16.21
N LEU A 118 -8.42 -19.72 -16.85
CA LEU A 118 -8.13 -18.38 -16.32
C LEU A 118 -8.96 -18.02 -15.08
N ASP A 119 -10.01 -18.78 -14.78
CA ASP A 119 -10.78 -18.66 -13.52
C ASP A 119 -10.23 -19.56 -12.39
N GLY A 120 -9.13 -20.26 -12.64
CA GLY A 120 -8.50 -21.18 -11.69
C GLY A 120 -9.01 -22.63 -11.78
N THR A 121 -10.07 -22.91 -12.55
CA THR A 121 -10.64 -24.26 -12.66
C THR A 121 -9.64 -25.25 -13.24
N LEU A 122 -9.41 -26.40 -12.58
CA LEU A 122 -8.57 -27.46 -13.13
C LEU A 122 -9.27 -28.18 -14.29
N VAL A 123 -8.85 -27.91 -15.52
CA VAL A 123 -9.42 -28.52 -16.73
C VAL A 123 -8.68 -29.79 -17.17
N GLY A 124 -7.37 -29.84 -16.97
CA GLY A 124 -6.51 -30.94 -17.41
C GLY A 124 -5.61 -31.46 -16.29
N ALA A 125 -5.58 -32.77 -16.07
CA ALA A 125 -4.68 -33.42 -15.12
C ALA A 125 -4.22 -34.76 -15.72
N PRO A 126 -3.08 -34.79 -16.44
CA PRO A 126 -2.61 -35.97 -17.15
C PRO A 126 -2.48 -37.20 -16.24
N ALA A 127 -2.86 -38.38 -16.75
CA ALA A 127 -2.77 -39.69 -16.08
C ALA A 127 -3.55 -39.86 -14.75
N MET A 128 -4.29 -38.85 -14.29
CA MET A 128 -5.08 -38.94 -13.05
C MET A 128 -6.33 -39.81 -13.17
N ASN A 129 -6.66 -40.30 -14.37
CA ASN A 129 -7.84 -41.13 -14.63
C ASN A 129 -7.80 -42.52 -13.96
N ARG A 130 -6.65 -42.95 -13.43
CA ARG A 130 -6.50 -44.19 -12.64
C ARG A 130 -6.35 -43.92 -11.14
N THR A 131 -6.33 -42.65 -10.72
CA THR A 131 -6.22 -42.27 -9.31
C THR A 131 -7.59 -42.38 -8.66
N CYS A 132 -7.70 -43.19 -7.61
CA CYS A 132 -8.95 -43.35 -6.88
C CYS A 132 -9.40 -42.02 -6.26
N ASN A 133 -10.70 -41.73 -6.35
CA ASN A 133 -11.35 -40.57 -5.71
C ASN A 133 -10.73 -39.21 -6.06
N PHE A 134 -10.11 -39.07 -7.24
CA PHE A 134 -9.60 -37.77 -7.68
C PHE A 134 -10.74 -36.89 -8.20
N ASP A 135 -10.99 -35.79 -7.51
CA ASP A 135 -11.91 -34.73 -7.94
C ASP A 135 -11.12 -33.53 -8.48
N LYS A 136 -11.31 -33.22 -9.76
CA LYS A 136 -10.70 -32.05 -10.38
C LYS A 136 -11.17 -30.75 -9.74
N LYS A 137 -12.44 -30.66 -9.33
CA LYS A 137 -13.01 -29.43 -8.78
C LYS A 137 -12.34 -29.04 -7.46
N ALA A 138 -12.08 -30.03 -6.61
CA ALA A 138 -11.36 -29.88 -5.35
C ALA A 138 -9.87 -29.53 -5.53
N ALA A 139 -9.35 -29.55 -6.76
CA ALA A 139 -7.95 -29.32 -7.09
C ALA A 139 -7.73 -28.11 -8.02
N SER A 140 -8.72 -27.22 -8.11
CA SER A 140 -8.64 -25.90 -8.77
C SER A 140 -7.74 -24.95 -7.98
N LEU A 141 -7.16 -23.94 -8.64
CA LEU A 141 -6.42 -22.89 -7.93
C LEU A 141 -7.37 -22.13 -6.98
N PRO A 142 -7.01 -21.95 -5.71
CA PRO A 142 -7.76 -21.11 -4.80
C PRO A 142 -7.93 -19.69 -5.34
N GLU A 143 -9.15 -19.17 -5.29
CA GLU A 143 -9.42 -17.76 -5.55
C GLU A 143 -9.12 -16.94 -4.30
N ILE A 144 -8.42 -15.83 -4.49
CA ILE A 144 -8.09 -14.86 -3.45
C ILE A 144 -9.10 -13.72 -3.56
N ARG A 145 -9.58 -13.22 -2.41
CA ARG A 145 -10.50 -12.08 -2.39
C ARG A 145 -9.85 -10.91 -3.10
N HIS A 146 -10.60 -10.23 -3.96
CA HIS A 146 -10.11 -9.07 -4.69
C HIS A 146 -11.23 -8.06 -4.95
N GLU A 147 -10.87 -6.78 -4.97
CA GLU A 147 -11.73 -5.65 -5.32
C GLU A 147 -10.94 -4.65 -6.16
N ILE A 148 -11.64 -3.85 -6.97
CA ILE A 148 -11.02 -2.80 -7.79
C ILE A 148 -11.52 -1.46 -7.29
N TRP A 149 -10.60 -0.61 -6.83
CA TRP A 149 -10.89 0.75 -6.41
C TRP A 149 -10.21 1.73 -7.38
N HIS A 150 -11.00 2.49 -8.13
CA HIS A 150 -10.50 3.48 -9.11
C HIS A 150 -9.37 2.96 -10.03
N GLY A 151 -9.50 1.70 -10.46
CA GLY A 151 -8.51 1.02 -11.32
C GLY A 151 -7.36 0.35 -10.58
N PHE A 152 -7.18 0.57 -9.27
CA PHE A 152 -6.24 -0.18 -8.44
C PHE A 152 -6.84 -1.52 -8.03
N VAL A 153 -6.10 -2.60 -8.24
CA VAL A 153 -6.50 -3.96 -7.84
C VAL A 153 -6.01 -4.19 -6.42
N PHE A 154 -6.93 -4.50 -5.53
CA PHE A 154 -6.66 -4.91 -4.16
C PHE A 154 -6.96 -6.40 -3.99
N ILE A 155 -6.19 -7.07 -3.14
CA ILE A 155 -6.45 -8.43 -2.69
C ILE A 155 -6.59 -8.49 -1.18
N ASN A 156 -7.20 -9.56 -0.66
CA ASN A 156 -7.15 -9.90 0.77
C ASN A 156 -6.94 -11.42 0.91
N LEU A 157 -6.02 -11.81 1.80
CA LEU A 157 -5.69 -13.22 2.03
C LEU A 157 -6.65 -13.88 3.03
N ASP A 158 -7.42 -13.09 3.78
CA ASP A 158 -8.48 -13.58 4.63
C ASP A 158 -9.75 -13.86 3.77
N PRO A 159 -10.18 -15.13 3.65
CA PRO A 159 -11.37 -15.47 2.88
C PRO A 159 -12.67 -14.88 3.47
N GLU A 160 -12.65 -14.52 4.75
CA GLU A 160 -13.77 -13.92 5.48
C GLU A 160 -13.64 -12.39 5.59
N ALA A 161 -12.70 -11.77 4.86
CA ALA A 161 -12.54 -10.32 4.90
C ALA A 161 -13.81 -9.58 4.46
N GLU A 162 -14.18 -8.59 5.26
CA GLU A 162 -15.23 -7.64 4.90
C GLU A 162 -14.86 -6.87 3.62
N PRO A 163 -15.85 -6.49 2.79
CA PRO A 163 -15.61 -5.74 1.56
C PRO A 163 -14.81 -4.46 1.79
N LEU A 164 -13.95 -4.10 0.83
CA LEU A 164 -13.15 -2.88 0.87
C LEU A 164 -14.02 -1.64 0.66
N THR A 165 -14.93 -1.70 -0.32
CA THR A 165 -15.72 -0.56 -0.81
C THR A 165 -16.40 0.27 0.32
N PRO A 166 -17.10 -0.30 1.32
CA PRO A 166 -17.72 0.49 2.38
C PRO A 166 -16.71 1.31 3.21
N ARG A 167 -15.50 0.77 3.41
CA ARG A 167 -14.42 1.39 4.19
C ARG A 167 -13.69 2.51 3.44
N LEU A 168 -14.02 2.73 2.16
CA LEU A 168 -13.45 3.80 1.33
C LEU A 168 -14.29 5.07 1.34
N SER A 169 -15.47 5.05 1.95
CA SER A 169 -16.41 6.18 1.97
C SER A 169 -15.79 7.49 2.46
N GLY A 170 -14.89 7.43 3.46
CA GLY A 170 -14.14 8.60 3.95
C GLY A 170 -13.14 9.21 2.96
N LEU A 171 -12.83 8.51 1.86
CA LEU A 171 -11.94 8.96 0.80
C LEU A 171 -12.68 9.34 -0.50
N GLU A 172 -13.86 8.78 -0.76
CA GLU A 172 -14.58 8.99 -2.03
C GLU A 172 -14.85 10.47 -2.31
N ASP A 173 -15.28 11.22 -1.30
CA ASP A 173 -15.61 12.64 -1.45
C ASP A 173 -14.38 13.48 -1.87
N VAL A 174 -13.20 13.19 -1.32
CA VAL A 174 -11.98 13.98 -1.60
C VAL A 174 -11.33 13.61 -2.93
N VAL A 175 -11.59 12.41 -3.47
CA VAL A 175 -11.02 11.94 -4.75
C VAL A 175 -11.96 12.12 -5.94
N ALA A 176 -13.24 12.42 -5.71
CA ALA A 176 -14.29 12.42 -6.74
C ALA A 176 -13.95 13.26 -7.99
N ASN A 177 -13.34 14.43 -7.80
CA ASN A 177 -13.02 15.35 -8.90
C ASN A 177 -11.72 15.00 -9.67
N TYR A 178 -10.95 14.02 -9.20
CA TYR A 178 -9.71 13.59 -9.84
C TYR A 178 -9.93 12.47 -10.87
N ASP A 179 -11.10 11.81 -10.85
CA ASP A 179 -11.53 10.83 -11.86
C ASP A 179 -10.55 9.66 -12.09
N PHE A 180 -9.91 9.18 -11.00
CA PHE A 180 -8.84 8.19 -11.02
C PHE A 180 -9.12 6.93 -11.87
N ALA A 181 -10.37 6.47 -11.93
CA ALA A 181 -10.78 5.32 -12.74
C ALA A 181 -10.50 5.49 -14.26
N ASN A 182 -10.52 6.73 -14.75
CA ASN A 182 -10.31 7.04 -16.17
C ASN A 182 -8.87 7.45 -16.49
N LEU A 183 -8.03 7.67 -15.47
CA LEU A 183 -6.63 7.98 -15.68
C LEU A 183 -5.86 6.76 -16.20
N ARG A 184 -4.83 7.02 -17.00
CA ARG A 184 -3.94 6.02 -17.62
C ARG A 184 -2.50 6.46 -17.47
N GLY A 185 -1.59 5.52 -17.60
CA GLY A 185 -0.16 5.81 -17.66
C GLY A 185 0.64 4.63 -18.19
N PRO A 186 1.94 4.82 -18.43
CA PRO A 186 2.83 3.73 -18.79
C PRO A 186 2.86 2.68 -17.67
N ARG A 187 3.01 1.42 -18.05
CA ARG A 187 3.28 0.36 -17.08
C ARG A 187 4.62 0.65 -16.40
N PRO A 188 4.69 0.64 -15.07
CA PRO A 188 5.94 0.93 -14.36
C PRO A 188 6.94 -0.21 -14.53
N GLU A 189 8.20 0.07 -14.22
CA GLU A 189 9.26 -0.94 -14.14
C GLU A 189 8.97 -1.95 -13.00
N GLU A 190 9.75 -3.04 -12.97
CA GLU A 190 9.66 -4.01 -11.89
C GLU A 190 9.95 -3.36 -10.53
N ALA A 191 9.33 -3.91 -9.48
CA ALA A 191 9.48 -3.37 -8.13
C ALA A 191 10.95 -3.40 -7.67
N THR A 192 11.45 -2.27 -7.18
CA THR A 192 12.80 -2.16 -6.63
C THR A 192 12.76 -2.45 -5.13
N VAL A 193 13.72 -3.25 -4.64
CA VAL A 193 13.84 -3.56 -3.19
C VAL A 193 14.73 -2.53 -2.51
N PHE A 194 14.19 -1.92 -1.46
CA PHE A 194 14.86 -0.90 -0.66
C PHE A 194 15.16 -1.40 0.76
N PRO A 195 16.33 -1.06 1.34
CA PRO A 195 16.80 -1.55 2.63
C PRO A 195 16.22 -0.77 3.84
N TRP A 196 14.94 -0.41 3.78
CA TRP A 196 14.21 0.16 4.91
C TRP A 196 12.78 -0.38 5.03
N ASN A 197 12.25 -0.32 6.24
CA ASN A 197 10.90 -0.76 6.57
C ASN A 197 9.86 0.02 5.77
N TRP A 198 8.79 -0.65 5.35
CA TRP A 198 7.70 -0.04 4.57
C TRP A 198 7.04 1.15 5.28
N LYS A 199 6.99 1.15 6.63
CA LYS A 199 6.45 2.27 7.40
C LYS A 199 7.33 3.52 7.29
N VAL A 200 8.66 3.37 7.20
CA VAL A 200 9.57 4.51 6.99
C VAL A 200 9.23 5.19 5.66
N MET A 201 9.05 4.41 4.58
CA MET A 201 8.63 4.94 3.27
C MET A 201 7.26 5.62 3.34
N LEU A 202 6.26 4.98 3.94
CA LEU A 202 4.91 5.54 4.02
C LEU A 202 4.86 6.80 4.90
N GLU A 203 5.62 6.83 6.00
CA GLU A 203 5.74 7.99 6.86
C GLU A 203 6.41 9.14 6.10
N ASN A 204 7.58 8.89 5.48
CA ASN A 204 8.31 9.91 4.75
C ASN A 204 7.48 10.48 3.58
N ASN A 205 6.87 9.65 2.74
CA ASN A 205 6.04 10.13 1.61
C ASN A 205 4.85 11.02 2.05
N ASN A 206 4.39 10.86 3.30
CA ASN A 206 3.26 11.62 3.86
C ASN A 206 3.65 12.72 4.83
N ASP A 207 4.94 12.96 5.02
CA ASP A 207 5.38 13.95 5.96
C ASP A 207 5.31 15.36 5.34
N GLY A 208 4.51 16.23 5.94
CA GLY A 208 4.45 17.63 5.57
C GLY A 208 5.67 18.42 6.06
N TYR A 209 6.39 17.94 7.08
CA TYR A 209 7.39 18.69 7.83
C TYR A 209 8.78 18.73 7.17
N HIS A 210 9.33 17.59 6.72
CA HIS A 210 10.64 17.60 6.06
C HIS A 210 10.62 18.37 4.74
N ALA A 211 9.47 18.42 4.06
CA ALA A 211 9.34 18.94 2.70
C ALA A 211 10.00 20.31 2.47
N SER A 212 9.81 21.29 3.36
CA SER A 212 10.40 22.65 3.21
C SER A 212 11.90 22.72 3.53
N ARG A 213 12.50 21.64 4.04
CA ARG A 213 13.90 21.60 4.48
C ARG A 213 14.72 20.63 3.66
N LEU A 214 14.25 19.39 3.52
CA LEU A 214 14.90 18.36 2.72
C LEU A 214 14.88 18.75 1.25
N HIS A 215 13.70 19.08 0.72
CA HIS A 215 13.51 19.47 -0.68
C HIS A 215 13.64 20.97 -0.94
N ALA A 216 14.36 21.70 -0.06
CA ALA A 216 14.51 23.14 -0.17
C ALA A 216 15.08 23.51 -1.54
N GLY A 217 14.33 24.31 -2.31
CA GLY A 217 14.70 24.68 -3.65
C GLY A 217 13.51 24.79 -4.61
N PRO A 218 13.77 25.23 -5.86
CA PRO A 218 12.73 25.58 -6.81
C PRO A 218 11.86 24.40 -7.26
N LEU A 219 12.25 23.15 -6.99
CA LEU A 219 11.45 21.98 -7.35
C LEU A 219 10.34 21.66 -6.34
N HIS A 220 10.37 22.26 -5.14
CA HIS A 220 9.39 21.95 -4.09
C HIS A 220 8.93 23.16 -3.26
N ASP A 221 9.64 24.31 -3.25
CA ASP A 221 9.33 25.48 -2.40
C ASP A 221 7.90 26.04 -2.60
N PHE A 222 7.22 25.70 -3.70
CA PHE A 222 5.83 26.06 -3.97
C PHE A 222 4.78 25.24 -3.18
N ILE A 223 5.21 24.23 -2.42
CA ILE A 223 4.37 23.39 -1.52
C ILE A 223 4.91 23.54 -0.09
N PRO A 224 4.71 24.70 0.57
CA PRO A 224 5.26 24.94 1.89
C PRO A 224 4.61 24.02 2.93
N SER A 225 5.43 23.48 3.82
CA SER A 225 5.01 22.63 4.94
C SER A 225 3.95 23.29 5.83
N GLY A 226 3.97 24.62 5.92
CA GLY A 226 3.03 25.39 6.75
C GLY A 226 1.58 25.36 6.25
N LEU A 227 1.34 24.89 5.03
CA LEU A 227 0.01 24.74 4.43
C LEU A 227 -0.50 23.30 4.42
N ALA A 228 0.17 22.39 5.13
CA ALA A 228 -0.30 21.03 5.33
C ALA A 228 -1.53 21.00 6.25
N THR A 229 -2.55 20.23 5.88
CA THR A 229 -3.71 19.96 6.75
C THR A 229 -4.03 18.47 6.79
N PHE A 230 -4.57 18.02 7.92
CA PHE A 230 -4.78 16.61 8.24
C PHE A 230 -6.22 16.38 8.68
N PRO A 231 -7.19 16.29 7.75
CA PRO A 231 -8.57 15.99 8.10
C PRO A 231 -8.70 14.61 8.76
N GLU A 232 -9.58 14.51 9.74
CA GLU A 232 -9.96 13.23 10.35
C GLU A 232 -10.83 12.42 9.39
N VAL A 233 -10.68 11.11 9.44
CA VAL A 233 -11.51 10.15 8.71
C VAL A 233 -12.25 9.25 9.70
N PRO A 234 -13.39 8.64 9.33
CA PRO A 234 -14.05 7.64 10.18
C PRO A 234 -13.07 6.54 10.64
N GLU A 235 -13.20 6.07 11.88
CA GLU A 235 -12.27 5.12 12.52
C GLU A 235 -12.15 3.80 11.74
N ASP A 236 -13.22 3.35 11.07
CA ASP A 236 -13.27 2.13 10.28
C ASP A 236 -12.75 2.28 8.83
N SER A 237 -12.29 3.49 8.46
CA SER A 237 -11.78 3.77 7.12
C SER A 237 -10.58 2.89 6.77
N ALA A 238 -10.55 2.41 5.53
CA ALA A 238 -9.44 1.62 5.00
C ALA A 238 -8.18 2.47 4.79
N GLY A 239 -8.31 3.78 4.74
CA GLY A 239 -7.22 4.71 4.49
C GLY A 239 -7.47 6.10 5.06
N TYR A 240 -6.51 6.97 4.85
CA TYR A 240 -6.53 8.37 5.29
C TYR A 240 -5.92 9.25 4.21
N TYR A 241 -6.04 10.57 4.36
CA TYR A 241 -5.45 11.52 3.45
C TYR A 241 -4.93 12.76 4.16
N ARG A 242 -4.08 13.51 3.47
CA ARG A 242 -3.70 14.88 3.85
C ARG A 242 -3.76 15.79 2.65
N LEU A 243 -3.87 17.08 2.92
CA LEU A 243 -3.83 18.14 1.91
C LEU A 243 -2.57 18.97 2.12
N ASN A 244 -2.05 19.54 1.04
CA ASN A 244 -1.03 20.58 1.16
C ASN A 244 -1.33 21.72 0.20
N GLY A 245 -1.57 22.92 0.73
CA GLY A 245 -1.75 24.11 -0.10
C GLY A 245 -0.51 24.42 -0.93
N THR A 246 -0.71 25.04 -2.08
CA THR A 246 0.36 25.50 -2.98
C THR A 246 0.41 27.02 -3.03
N LEU A 247 1.57 27.58 -3.39
CA LEU A 247 1.75 29.03 -3.51
C LEU A 247 1.10 29.63 -4.77
N HIS A 248 0.75 28.78 -5.74
CA HIS A 248 0.02 29.17 -6.92
C HIS A 248 -0.78 28.00 -7.47
N LYS A 249 -1.74 28.34 -8.32
CA LYS A 249 -2.62 27.41 -8.99
C LYS A 249 -1.86 26.46 -9.92
N ASN A 250 -2.35 25.21 -10.04
CA ASN A 250 -1.85 24.17 -10.93
C ASN A 250 -0.37 23.91 -10.76
N ALA A 251 0.08 23.80 -9.50
CA ALA A 251 1.48 23.57 -9.20
C ALA A 251 1.87 22.12 -9.50
N ALA A 252 3.05 21.91 -10.08
CA ALA A 252 3.53 20.58 -10.45
C ALA A 252 5.05 20.45 -10.32
N PHE A 253 5.51 19.21 -10.07
CA PHE A 253 6.92 18.86 -9.94
C PHE A 253 7.63 18.87 -11.29
N ASN A 254 8.04 20.06 -11.74
CA ASN A 254 8.91 20.24 -12.90
C ASN A 254 9.55 21.63 -12.89
N ALA A 255 10.45 21.88 -13.85
CA ALA A 255 11.18 23.14 -13.96
C ALA A 255 10.28 24.38 -14.16
N THR A 256 9.05 24.22 -14.65
CA THR A 256 8.09 25.34 -14.80
C THR A 256 7.27 25.59 -13.54
N GLN A 257 7.34 24.67 -12.57
CA GLN A 257 6.52 24.59 -11.37
C GLN A 257 5.01 24.49 -11.65
N LYS A 258 4.59 24.34 -12.92
CA LYS A 258 3.18 24.33 -13.32
C LYS A 258 2.83 23.05 -14.05
N SER A 259 1.55 22.68 -14.03
CA SER A 259 1.03 21.57 -14.82
C SER A 259 1.40 21.74 -16.30
N VAL A 260 1.95 20.67 -16.86
CA VAL A 260 2.40 20.60 -18.26
C VAL A 260 1.56 19.63 -19.07
N PHE A 261 0.78 18.78 -18.39
CA PHE A 261 -0.29 17.99 -18.94
C PHE A 261 -1.66 18.67 -18.68
N PRO A 262 -2.73 18.22 -19.36
CA PRO A 262 -4.06 18.75 -19.09
C PRO A 262 -4.44 18.55 -17.62
N VAL A 263 -4.85 19.64 -16.97
CA VAL A 263 -5.39 19.62 -15.61
C VAL A 263 -6.67 18.79 -15.58
N PHE A 264 -6.86 18.01 -14.52
CA PHE A 264 -8.06 17.17 -14.36
C PHE A 264 -9.33 18.02 -14.45
N PRO A 265 -10.28 17.65 -15.32
CA PRO A 265 -11.31 18.57 -15.80
C PRO A 265 -12.38 18.94 -14.76
N LYS A 266 -12.51 18.16 -13.69
CA LYS A 266 -13.54 18.36 -12.65
C LYS A 266 -13.01 19.10 -11.42
N LEU A 267 -11.73 19.46 -11.37
CA LEU A 267 -11.15 20.12 -10.19
C LEU A 267 -11.73 21.52 -9.98
N THR A 268 -12.14 21.78 -8.75
CA THR A 268 -12.52 23.10 -8.26
C THR A 268 -11.31 24.04 -8.19
N GLU A 269 -11.57 25.34 -7.99
CA GLU A 269 -10.50 26.31 -7.79
C GLU A 269 -9.68 26.02 -6.52
N GLU A 270 -10.32 25.55 -5.45
CA GLU A 270 -9.64 25.15 -4.22
C GLU A 270 -8.70 23.95 -4.46
N GLU A 271 -9.19 22.91 -5.15
CA GLU A 271 -8.39 21.73 -5.50
C GLU A 271 -7.18 22.08 -6.39
N GLN A 272 -7.34 23.05 -7.29
CA GLN A 272 -6.24 23.54 -8.14
C GLN A 272 -5.19 24.36 -7.38
N ASN A 273 -5.38 24.64 -6.09
CA ASN A 273 -4.40 25.32 -5.22
C ASN A 273 -3.89 24.40 -4.09
N ARG A 274 -3.96 23.08 -4.27
CA ARG A 274 -3.41 22.10 -3.34
C ARG A 274 -2.92 20.83 -4.03
N LEU A 275 -2.03 20.11 -3.35
CA LEU A 275 -1.80 18.69 -3.56
C LEU A 275 -2.70 17.88 -2.62
N LEU A 276 -2.99 16.66 -3.04
CA LEU A 276 -3.68 15.65 -2.24
C LEU A 276 -2.77 14.44 -2.07
N PHE A 277 -2.70 13.90 -0.85
CA PHE A 277 -1.99 12.65 -0.57
C PHE A 277 -2.99 11.66 -0.01
N VAL A 278 -3.20 10.53 -0.69
CA VAL A 278 -4.17 9.49 -0.28
C VAL A 278 -3.43 8.20 0.05
N ASN A 279 -3.74 7.59 1.18
CA ASN A 279 -3.03 6.43 1.67
C ASN A 279 -4.00 5.33 2.06
N LEU A 280 -3.76 4.14 1.53
CA LEU A 280 -4.44 2.92 1.93
C LEU A 280 -3.36 1.96 2.43
N PRO A 281 -3.01 2.05 3.73
CA PRO A 281 -2.00 1.19 4.32
C PRO A 281 -2.41 -0.28 4.22
N PRO A 282 -1.44 -1.20 4.13
CA PRO A 282 0.00 -0.96 4.17
C PRO A 282 0.63 -0.76 2.79
N SER A 283 -0.16 -0.65 1.72
CA SER A 283 0.31 -1.03 0.37
C SER A 283 0.16 0.04 -0.71
N LEU A 284 -0.65 1.09 -0.51
CA LEU A 284 -0.83 2.14 -1.52
C LEU A 284 -0.66 3.53 -0.92
N SER A 285 0.13 4.35 -1.59
CA SER A 285 0.21 5.80 -1.38
C SER A 285 0.11 6.53 -2.70
N LEU A 286 -0.68 7.60 -2.75
CA LEU A 286 -0.91 8.42 -3.93
C LEU A 286 -0.45 9.85 -3.64
N VAL A 287 0.40 10.40 -4.51
CA VAL A 287 0.73 11.82 -4.56
C VAL A 287 0.00 12.42 -5.75
N VAL A 288 -1.03 13.20 -5.45
CA VAL A 288 -2.02 13.66 -6.43
C VAL A 288 -1.79 15.15 -6.68
N LEU A 289 -1.31 15.45 -7.88
CA LEU A 289 -1.21 16.80 -8.41
C LEU A 289 -2.46 17.15 -9.21
N ASN A 290 -2.44 18.28 -9.94
CA ASN A 290 -3.59 18.73 -10.70
C ASN A 290 -3.67 18.14 -12.12
N ASP A 291 -2.56 17.63 -12.67
CA ASP A 291 -2.49 17.02 -14.01
C ASP A 291 -1.94 15.59 -14.01
N THR A 292 -1.36 15.14 -12.88
CA THR A 292 -0.79 13.80 -12.73
C THR A 292 -1.04 13.22 -11.33
N VAL A 293 -1.08 11.89 -11.24
CA VAL A 293 -1.06 11.13 -9.99
C VAL A 293 0.18 10.25 -9.98
N LEU A 294 1.08 10.44 -9.03
CA LEU A 294 2.11 9.43 -8.75
C LEU A 294 1.53 8.42 -7.76
N TYR A 295 1.67 7.13 -8.05
CA TYR A 295 1.27 6.06 -7.14
C TYR A 295 2.47 5.22 -6.74
N LEU A 296 2.50 4.87 -5.46
CA LEU A 296 3.51 4.04 -4.82
C LEU A 296 2.81 2.80 -4.29
N ILE A 297 3.14 1.63 -4.85
CA ILE A 297 2.68 0.33 -4.35
C ILE A 297 3.81 -0.29 -3.54
N MET A 298 3.60 -0.38 -2.22
CA MET A 298 4.56 -0.93 -1.27
C MET A 298 4.27 -2.40 -0.98
N ASP A 299 5.35 -3.16 -0.86
CA ASP A 299 5.33 -4.59 -0.59
C ASP A 299 6.36 -4.92 0.51
N PRO A 300 5.92 -4.99 1.78
CA PRO A 300 6.79 -5.31 2.92
C PRO A 300 7.50 -6.66 2.73
N ARG A 301 8.84 -6.68 2.86
CA ARG A 301 9.66 -7.90 2.67
C ARG A 301 10.29 -8.44 3.94
N SER A 302 10.59 -7.57 4.89
CA SER A 302 11.13 -7.94 6.19
C SER A 302 10.86 -6.83 7.21
N ALA A 303 11.34 -6.99 8.44
CA ALA A 303 11.37 -5.89 9.40
C ALA A 303 12.11 -4.65 8.85
N GLN A 304 13.02 -4.80 7.88
CA GLN A 304 13.94 -3.72 7.48
C GLN A 304 14.04 -3.54 5.97
N SER A 305 13.11 -4.08 5.18
CA SER A 305 13.11 -3.90 3.74
C SER A 305 11.70 -3.97 3.16
N HIS A 306 11.48 -3.28 2.06
CA HIS A 306 10.26 -3.39 1.26
C HIS A 306 10.60 -3.30 -0.22
N ALA A 307 9.74 -3.85 -1.07
CA ALA A 307 9.76 -3.57 -2.50
C ALA A 307 8.77 -2.45 -2.82
N LEU A 308 9.10 -1.63 -3.81
CA LEU A 308 8.32 -0.46 -4.20
C LEU A 308 8.15 -0.42 -5.72
N THR A 309 6.91 -0.26 -6.16
CA THR A 309 6.56 0.07 -7.54
C THR A 309 6.06 1.52 -7.59
N ILE A 310 6.65 2.33 -8.46
CA ILE A 310 6.26 3.72 -8.67
C ILE A 310 5.74 3.86 -10.09
N GLY A 311 4.58 4.48 -10.26
CA GLY A 311 4.08 4.84 -11.58
C GLY A 311 3.32 6.15 -11.57
N THR A 312 3.03 6.63 -12.77
CA THR A 312 2.37 7.93 -12.99
C THR A 312 1.10 7.72 -13.80
N LEU A 313 0.02 8.37 -13.40
CA LEU A 313 -1.26 8.41 -14.12
C LEU A 313 -1.60 9.84 -14.53
N MET A 314 -2.34 9.96 -15.61
CA MET A 314 -2.80 11.22 -16.19
C MET A 314 -4.04 10.98 -17.04
N VAL A 315 -4.66 12.05 -17.54
CA VAL A 315 -5.76 11.90 -18.50
C VAL A 315 -5.26 11.21 -19.77
N PRO A 316 -6.03 10.31 -20.40
CA PRO A 316 -5.56 9.54 -21.56
C PRO A 316 -5.01 10.41 -22.69
N GLU A 317 -5.65 11.55 -22.95
CA GLU A 317 -5.29 12.48 -24.03
C GLU A 317 -3.91 13.13 -23.82
N ALA A 318 -3.37 13.10 -22.60
CA ALA A 318 -2.02 13.59 -22.32
C ALA A 318 -0.95 12.78 -23.08
N MET A 319 -1.18 11.48 -23.27
CA MET A 319 -0.27 10.58 -23.99
C MET A 319 -0.33 10.76 -25.51
N ASP A 320 -1.37 11.43 -26.03
CA ASP A 320 -1.50 11.76 -27.45
C ASP A 320 -0.75 13.05 -27.84
N ASP A 321 -0.21 13.80 -26.87
CA ASP A 321 0.54 15.03 -27.10
C ASP A 321 1.87 14.73 -27.85
N PRO A 322 2.16 15.38 -29.00
CA PRO A 322 3.45 15.21 -29.69
C PRO A 322 4.69 15.52 -28.85
N LEU A 323 4.54 16.27 -27.75
CA LEU A 323 5.58 16.59 -26.78
C LEU A 323 5.52 15.74 -25.50
N PHE A 324 4.67 14.70 -25.46
CA PHE A 324 4.46 13.85 -24.29
C PHE A 324 5.78 13.38 -23.66
N GLU A 325 6.66 12.75 -24.45
CA GLU A 325 7.95 12.24 -23.98
C GLU A 325 8.85 13.33 -23.39
N LEU A 326 8.83 14.53 -23.98
CA LEU A 326 9.62 15.65 -23.48
C LEU A 326 9.08 16.18 -22.14
N LYS A 327 7.75 16.27 -22.01
CA LYS A 327 7.07 16.70 -20.79
C LYS A 327 7.23 15.67 -19.66
N MET A 328 7.09 14.39 -19.99
CA MET A 328 7.36 13.28 -19.05
C MET A 328 8.77 13.36 -18.52
N LYS A 329 9.77 13.40 -19.41
CA LYS A 329 11.17 13.51 -19.00
C LYS A 329 11.45 14.71 -18.10
N MET A 330 10.79 15.84 -18.34
CA MET A 330 10.94 17.04 -17.50
C MET A 330 10.34 16.84 -16.10
N ASN A 331 9.17 16.21 -16.00
CA ASN A 331 8.57 15.84 -14.71
C ASN A 331 9.45 14.79 -14.00
N ASP A 332 9.82 13.72 -14.70
CA ASP A 332 10.62 12.61 -14.16
C ASP A 332 11.95 13.10 -13.60
N THR A 333 12.66 13.99 -14.31
CA THR A 333 13.92 14.56 -13.81
C THR A 333 13.74 15.30 -12.48
N ALA A 334 12.66 16.07 -12.34
CA ALA A 334 12.39 16.82 -11.11
C ALA A 334 11.93 15.90 -9.97
N VAL A 335 11.09 14.92 -10.27
CA VAL A 335 10.61 13.92 -9.30
C VAL A 335 11.77 13.05 -8.83
N GLU A 336 12.64 12.58 -9.72
CA GLU A 336 13.84 11.81 -9.38
C GLU A 336 14.76 12.58 -8.44
N GLU A 337 14.95 13.89 -8.65
CA GLU A 337 15.75 14.71 -7.75
C GLU A 337 15.15 14.76 -6.34
N ILE A 338 13.84 14.97 -6.22
CA ILE A 338 13.13 14.99 -4.93
C ILE A 338 13.20 13.61 -4.26
N VAL A 339 12.80 12.55 -4.99
CA VAL A 339 12.74 11.17 -4.50
C VAL A 339 14.12 10.64 -4.11
N SER A 340 15.20 11.05 -4.79
CA SER A 340 16.55 10.65 -4.42
C SER A 340 16.96 11.17 -3.02
N GLN A 341 16.45 12.34 -2.62
CA GLN A 341 16.67 12.90 -1.30
C GLN A 341 15.89 12.11 -0.24
N ASP A 342 14.64 11.74 -0.55
CA ASP A 342 13.80 10.88 0.29
C ASP A 342 14.45 9.52 0.53
N PHE A 343 14.86 8.83 -0.53
CA PHE A 343 15.49 7.51 -0.42
C PHE A 343 16.78 7.56 0.40
N HIS A 344 17.55 8.64 0.26
CA HIS A 344 18.74 8.84 1.07
C HIS A 344 18.40 8.96 2.56
N VAL A 345 17.41 9.78 2.93
CA VAL A 345 17.04 9.95 4.34
C VAL A 345 16.34 8.72 4.91
N ASP A 346 15.51 8.01 4.15
CA ASP A 346 14.85 6.78 4.57
C ASP A 346 15.87 5.70 4.96
N GLU A 347 16.92 5.54 4.15
CA GLU A 347 18.00 4.62 4.46
C GLU A 347 18.71 5.01 5.77
N LEU A 348 18.99 6.30 5.96
CA LEU A 348 19.64 6.81 7.18
C LEU A 348 18.72 6.71 8.42
N VAL A 349 17.42 6.92 8.26
CA VAL A 349 16.42 6.72 9.33
C VAL A 349 16.41 5.25 9.75
N GLN A 350 16.37 4.31 8.80
CA GLN A 350 16.45 2.88 9.10
C GLN A 350 17.76 2.52 9.81
N GLN A 351 18.89 3.10 9.39
CA GLN A 351 20.17 2.94 10.08
C GLN A 351 20.10 3.46 11.52
N GLY A 352 19.50 4.63 11.72
CA GLY A 352 19.30 5.26 13.03
C GLY A 352 18.41 4.45 13.97
N LEU A 353 17.32 3.86 13.45
CA LEU A 353 16.36 3.05 14.20
C LEU A 353 17.00 1.80 14.84
N ARG A 354 18.11 1.29 14.28
CA ARG A 354 18.89 0.19 14.87
C ARG A 354 19.73 0.60 16.07
N SER A 355 19.91 1.90 16.31
CA SER A 355 20.72 2.37 17.42
C SER A 355 20.09 1.99 18.76
N LYS A 356 20.90 1.55 19.72
CA LYS A 356 20.47 1.41 21.12
C LYS A 356 20.03 2.74 21.76
N PHE A 357 20.31 3.85 21.09
CA PHE A 357 19.91 5.20 21.47
C PHE A 357 18.79 5.75 20.58
N ALA A 358 18.17 4.93 19.73
CA ALA A 358 17.04 5.35 18.91
C ALA A 358 15.92 5.89 19.80
N PRO A 359 15.44 7.13 19.57
CA PRO A 359 14.42 7.72 20.40
C PRO A 359 13.04 7.14 20.06
N ARG A 360 12.10 7.27 21.00
CA ARG A 360 10.69 7.49 20.62
C ARG A 360 10.51 8.99 20.53
N GLY A 361 10.52 9.50 19.30
CA GLY A 361 10.50 10.92 19.00
C GLY A 361 9.11 11.52 19.19
N ARG A 362 9.01 12.84 19.04
CA ARG A 362 7.76 13.60 19.09
C ARG A 362 7.45 14.12 17.70
N TYR A 363 6.17 14.15 17.35
CA TYR A 363 5.72 14.75 16.12
C TYR A 363 5.62 16.28 16.22
N SER A 364 5.96 16.95 15.13
CA SER A 364 5.59 18.32 14.80
C SER A 364 4.09 18.40 14.55
N TRP A 365 3.51 19.58 14.73
CA TRP A 365 2.14 19.86 14.30
C TRP A 365 1.93 19.67 12.78
N GLN A 366 3.02 19.64 12.01
CA GLN A 366 3.06 19.41 10.56
C GLN A 366 3.14 17.93 10.19
N GLU A 367 3.09 17.01 11.17
CA GLU A 367 3.21 15.56 10.99
C GLU A 367 1.90 14.83 11.33
N GLY A 368 0.75 15.51 11.19
CA GLY A 368 -0.55 14.92 11.54
C GLY A 368 -0.89 13.63 10.76
N ALA A 369 -0.35 13.47 9.55
CA ALA A 369 -0.52 12.24 8.78
C ALA A 369 0.13 11.02 9.46
N GLN A 370 1.22 11.20 10.20
CA GLN A 370 1.87 10.11 10.93
C GLN A 370 1.00 9.60 12.08
N ARG A 371 0.30 10.53 12.75
CA ARG A 371 -0.72 10.15 13.73
C ARG A 371 -1.86 9.37 13.09
N LEU A 372 -2.39 9.81 11.93
CA LEU A 372 -3.47 9.08 11.23
C LEU A 372 -3.05 7.65 10.88
N LEU A 373 -1.82 7.48 10.40
CA LEU A 373 -1.23 6.15 10.18
C LEU A 373 -1.17 5.34 11.49
N ASN A 374 -0.68 5.93 12.58
CA ASN A 374 -0.56 5.23 13.85
C ASN A 374 -1.91 4.84 14.45
N VAL A 375 -2.96 5.67 14.31
CA VAL A 375 -4.33 5.32 14.72
C VAL A 375 -4.77 4.05 13.98
N TRP A 376 -4.57 4.02 12.67
CA TRP A 376 -4.88 2.86 11.83
C TRP A 376 -4.06 1.61 12.24
N LEU A 377 -2.75 1.75 12.45
CA LEU A 377 -1.86 0.62 12.77
C LEU A 377 -2.12 0.05 14.17
N VAL A 378 -2.19 0.91 15.19
CA VAL A 378 -2.25 0.48 16.59
C VAL A 378 -3.56 -0.23 16.91
N GLU A 379 -4.66 0.18 16.28
CA GLU A 379 -5.94 -0.53 16.40
C GLU A 379 -5.81 -2.00 15.98
N ARG A 380 -5.21 -2.25 14.81
CA ARG A 380 -5.01 -3.59 14.25
C ARG A 380 -4.01 -4.41 15.05
N TYR A 381 -2.92 -3.79 15.50
CA TYR A 381 -1.95 -4.43 16.39
C TYR A 381 -2.59 -4.86 17.71
N ARG A 382 -3.41 -4.01 18.32
CA ARG A 382 -4.11 -4.37 19.57
C ARG A 382 -5.11 -5.51 19.35
N ARG A 383 -5.87 -5.46 18.25
CA ARG A 383 -6.83 -6.52 17.89
C ARG A 383 -6.15 -7.88 17.74
N GLU A 384 -5.03 -7.94 17.02
CA GLU A 384 -4.27 -9.18 16.85
C GLU A 384 -3.62 -9.64 18.17
N TRP A 385 -3.08 -8.71 18.96
CA TRP A 385 -2.54 -9.05 20.27
C TRP A 385 -3.60 -9.63 21.22
N ASP A 386 -4.79 -9.02 21.24
CA ASP A 386 -5.94 -9.49 22.01
C ASP A 386 -6.37 -10.90 21.58
N ARG A 387 -6.38 -11.17 20.27
CA ARG A 387 -6.65 -12.51 19.73
C ARG A 387 -5.62 -13.54 20.21
N ARG A 388 -4.32 -13.20 20.20
CA ARG A 388 -3.24 -14.12 20.61
C ARG A 388 -3.19 -14.39 22.11
N ARG A 389 -3.37 -13.36 22.94
CA ARG A 389 -3.31 -13.51 24.40
C ARG A 389 -4.55 -14.19 24.98
N GLY A 390 -5.65 -14.20 24.23
CA GLY A 390 -6.92 -14.78 24.65
C GLY A 390 -7.61 -13.95 25.74
N PRO A 391 -8.75 -14.43 26.28
CA PRO A 391 -9.51 -13.70 27.29
C PRO A 391 -8.67 -13.45 28.55
N GLN A 392 -8.60 -12.19 29.00
CA GLN A 392 -8.01 -11.87 30.30
C GLN A 392 -8.76 -12.62 31.40
N LYS A 393 -8.04 -13.43 32.19
CA LYS A 393 -8.59 -13.88 33.47
C LYS A 393 -8.86 -12.65 34.33
N PRO A 394 -10.06 -12.47 34.89
CA PRO A 394 -10.30 -11.37 35.81
C PRO A 394 -9.26 -11.45 36.94
N LEU A 395 -8.64 -10.31 37.26
CA LEU A 395 -7.77 -10.22 38.43
C LEU A 395 -8.52 -10.77 39.63
N ALA A 396 -7.99 -11.83 40.25
CA ALA A 396 -8.55 -12.34 41.49
C ALA A 396 -8.66 -11.17 42.47
N ALA A 397 -9.87 -10.89 42.93
CA ALA A 397 -10.11 -9.88 43.96
C ALA A 397 -9.12 -10.13 45.10
N PRO A 398 -8.48 -9.07 45.66
CA PRO A 398 -7.53 -9.25 46.74
C PRO A 398 -8.21 -10.03 47.86
N VAL A 399 -7.67 -11.23 48.15
CA VAL A 399 -8.15 -12.05 49.25
C VAL A 399 -7.85 -11.28 50.53
N THR A 400 -8.86 -10.58 51.05
CA THR A 400 -8.81 -9.96 52.36
C THR A 400 -8.64 -11.09 53.37
N ARG A 401 -7.40 -11.35 53.81
CA ARG A 401 -7.16 -12.23 54.96
C ARG A 401 -7.76 -11.53 56.18
N LEU A 402 -8.94 -11.98 56.60
CA LEU A 402 -9.45 -11.70 57.94
C LEU A 402 -8.40 -12.21 58.94
N ARG A 403 -7.79 -11.29 59.68
CA ARG A 403 -7.02 -11.62 60.88
C ARG A 403 -8.02 -12.01 61.97
N ALA A 404 -7.84 -13.20 62.54
CA ALA A 404 -8.53 -13.67 63.73
C ALA A 404 -8.12 -12.86 64.97
#